data_AF-A0A524MZ86-F1
#
_entry.id   AF-A0A524MZ86-F1
#
_cell.length_a   1.000
_cell.length_b   1.000
_cell.length_c   1.000
_cell.angle_alpha   90.00
_cell.angle_beta   90.00
_cell.angle_gamma   90.00
#
_symmetry.space_group_name_H-M   'P 1'
#
loop_
_entity.id
_entity.type
_entity.pdbx_description
1 polymer ?
#
loop_
_entity_poly.entity_id
_entity_poly.type
_entity_poly.pdbx_seq_one_letter_code
_entity_poly.pdbx_strand_id
1 'polypeptide(L)' 'MITHNYAKPEDFCPGAWHDIRETVSVLNLGGTFYPWLKENEMIKCCTDGLRPVIFRIERLEPIE' A
#
# COMPACT_ATOMS: atom_id res chain seq x y z
N MET A 1 -4.87 4.44 7.41
CA MET A 1 -4.70 3.05 7.85
C MET A 1 -3.43 2.99 8.69
N ILE A 2 -3.50 2.50 9.93
CA ILE A 2 -2.33 2.34 10.79
C ILE A 2 -2.15 0.85 11.04
N THR A 3 -0.92 0.35 10.86
CA THR A 3 -0.54 -1.05 11.09
C THR A 3 0.61 -1.10 12.07
N HIS A 4 0.59 -2.07 12.98
CA HIS A 4 1.69 -2.36 13.89
C HIS A 4 2.34 -3.68 13.47
N ASN A 5 3.68 -3.73 13.46
CA ASN A 5 4.45 -4.92 13.06
C ASN A 5 4.01 -5.52 11.72
N TYR A 6 3.58 -4.67 10.79
CA TYR A 6 3.19 -5.10 9.46
C TYR A 6 1.95 -6.02 9.41
N ALA A 7 1.14 -6.02 10.47
CA ALA A 7 -0.10 -6.75 10.56
C ALA A 7 -1.21 -6.12 9.71
N LYS A 8 -2.19 -6.93 9.29
CA LYS A 8 -3.41 -6.40 8.69
C LYS A 8 -4.14 -5.52 9.72
N PRO A 9 -4.58 -4.30 9.37
CA PRO A 9 -5.43 -3.50 10.24
C PRO A 9 -6.76 -4.21 10.52
N GLU A 10 -7.33 -4.01 11.71
CA GLU A 10 -8.51 -4.75 12.20
C GLU A 10 -9.68 -4.67 11.21
N ASP A 11 -10.05 -3.46 10.78
CA ASP A 11 -11.20 -3.22 9.89
C ASP A 11 -10.86 -3.15 8.39
N PHE A 12 -9.72 -3.73 7.99
CA PHE A 12 -9.33 -3.77 6.58
C PHE A 12 -9.65 -5.12 5.93
N CYS A 13 -10.13 -5.08 4.68
CA CYS A 13 -10.44 -6.29 3.90
C CYS A 13 -9.19 -7.18 3.76
N PRO A 14 -9.26 -8.49 4.10
CA PRO A 14 -8.11 -9.39 4.00
C PRO A 14 -7.54 -9.55 2.59
N GLY A 15 -8.40 -9.68 1.58
CA GLY A 15 -7.97 -9.80 0.18
C GLY A 15 -7.29 -8.52 -0.31
N ALA A 16 -7.92 -7.37 -0.06
CA ALA A 16 -7.31 -6.08 -0.39
C ALA A 16 -5.97 -5.86 0.32
N TRP A 17 -5.84 -6.30 1.59
CA TRP A 17 -4.55 -6.23 2.30
C TRP A 17 -3.50 -7.07 1.59
N HIS A 18 -3.82 -8.30 1.23
CA HIS A 18 -2.91 -9.17 0.49
C HIS A 18 -2.43 -8.50 -0.81
N ASP A 19 -3.32 -7.84 -1.55
CA ASP A 19 -3.00 -7.17 -2.82
C ASP A 19 -2.04 -5.98 -2.66
N ILE A 20 -2.13 -5.23 -1.54
CA ILE A 20 -1.32 -4.04 -1.30
C ILE A 20 -0.11 -4.27 -0.40
N ARG A 21 -0.07 -5.39 0.34
CA ARG A 21 0.94 -5.66 1.36
C ARG A 21 2.35 -5.70 0.79
N GLU A 22 2.58 -6.14 -0.43
CA GLU A 22 3.93 -6.09 -1.00
C GLU A 22 4.39 -4.64 -1.23
N THR A 23 3.53 -3.82 -1.84
CA THR A 23 3.82 -2.42 -2.14
C THR A 23 4.10 -1.60 -0.89
N VAL A 24 3.33 -1.83 0.18
CA VAL A 24 3.59 -1.18 1.48
C VAL A 24 5.00 -1.54 1.99
N SER A 25 5.53 -2.75 1.72
CA SER A 25 6.85 -3.19 2.19
C SER A 25 7.94 -2.51 1.39
N VAL A 26 7.77 -2.49 0.06
CA VAL A 26 8.71 -1.84 -0.87
C VAL A 26 8.86 -0.36 -0.48
N LEU A 27 7.75 0.35 -0.34
CA LEU A 27 7.76 1.77 0.06
C LEU A 27 8.36 1.95 1.46
N ASN A 28 7.96 1.14 2.45
CA ASN A 28 8.48 1.25 3.81
C ASN A 28 10.00 1.01 3.91
N LEU A 29 10.56 0.17 3.04
CA LEU A 29 12.01 -0.09 2.96
C LEU A 29 12.76 0.91 2.05
N GLY A 30 12.07 1.91 1.50
CA GLY A 30 12.65 2.94 0.64
C GLY A 30 12.84 2.55 -0.82
N GLY A 31 12.23 1.45 -1.25
CA GLY A 31 12.09 1.13 -2.68
C GLY A 31 11.15 2.09 -3.40
N THR A 32 11.31 2.21 -4.71
CA THR A 32 10.55 3.16 -5.55
C THR A 32 9.97 2.46 -6.78
N PHE A 33 8.94 3.08 -7.38
CA PHE A 33 8.33 2.65 -8.65
C PHE A 33 8.57 3.66 -9.78
N TYR A 34 9.64 4.45 -9.65
CA TYR A 34 10.11 5.33 -10.70
C TYR A 34 10.63 4.50 -11.90
N PRO A 35 10.43 4.93 -13.17
CA PRO A 35 9.88 6.22 -13.62
C PRO A 35 8.37 6.25 -13.86
N TRP A 36 7.65 5.17 -13.57
CA TRP A 36 6.22 5.11 -13.87
C TRP A 36 5.36 5.96 -12.94
N LEU A 37 5.80 6.13 -11.69
CA LEU A 37 5.16 6.96 -10.66
C LEU A 37 6.22 7.79 -9.93
N LYS A 38 5.78 8.66 -8.99
CA LYS A 38 6.70 9.36 -8.09
C LYS A 38 7.42 8.36 -7.20
N GLU A 39 8.60 8.76 -6.71
CA GLU A 39 9.48 7.88 -5.94
C GLU A 39 8.83 7.29 -4.68
N ASN A 40 7.92 8.04 -4.06
CA ASN A 40 7.30 7.68 -2.79
C ASN A 40 5.87 7.13 -2.93
N GLU A 41 5.38 6.85 -4.14
CA GLU A 41 3.99 6.43 -4.32
C GLU A 41 3.80 5.24 -5.25
N MET A 42 2.67 4.56 -5.09
CA MET A 42 2.22 3.48 -5.95
C MET A 42 0.69 3.47 -6.05
N ILE A 43 0.18 3.10 -7.23
CA ILE A 43 -1.24 2.80 -7.45
C ILE A 43 -1.43 1.29 -7.52
N LYS A 44 -2.36 0.76 -6.73
CA LYS A 44 -2.77 -0.65 -6.74
C LYS A 44 -4.29 -0.76 -6.80
N CYS A 45 -4.81 -1.89 -7.25
CA CYS A 45 -6.23 -2.20 -7.17
C CYS A 45 -6.46 -3.46 -6.33
N CYS A 46 -7.66 -3.58 -5.76
CA CYS A 46 -8.10 -4.87 -5.26
C CYS A 46 -8.38 -5.80 -6.44
N THR A 47 -7.95 -7.05 -6.32
CA THR A 47 -8.18 -8.09 -7.33
C THR A 47 -9.60 -8.64 -7.29
N ASP A 48 -10.40 -8.28 -6.27
CA ASP A 48 -11.85 -8.53 -6.25
C ASP A 48 -12.55 -7.69 -7.31
N GLY A 49 -12.67 -8.27 -8.52
CA GLY A 49 -13.33 -7.63 -9.66
C GLY A 49 -14.83 -7.36 -9.47
N LEU A 50 -15.47 -7.90 -8.42
CA LEU A 50 -16.87 -7.62 -8.11
C LEU A 50 -17.07 -6.28 -7.41
N ARG A 51 -16.03 -5.80 -6.71
CA ARG A 51 -16.04 -4.54 -5.96
C ARG A 51 -14.75 -3.77 -6.26
N PRO A 52 -14.72 -2.99 -7.36
CA PRO A 52 -13.50 -2.31 -7.77
C PRO A 52 -13.10 -1.26 -6.72
N VAL A 53 -11.92 -1.45 -6.14
CA VAL A 53 -11.28 -0.51 -5.23
C VAL A 53 -9.89 -0.20 -5.75
N ILE A 54 -9.56 1.09 -5.83
CA ILE A 54 -8.23 1.58 -6.22
C ILE A 54 -7.60 2.24 -4.99
N PHE A 55 -6.35 1.89 -4.72
CA PHE A 55 -5.54 2.41 -3.63
C PHE A 55 -4.44 3.29 -4.20
N ARG A 56 -4.29 4.49 -3.63
CA ARG A 56 -3.04 5.25 -3.69
C ARG A 56 -2.29 5.01 -2.39
N ILE A 57 -1.08 4.48 -2.52
CA ILE A 57 -0.22 4.14 -1.39
C ILE A 57 0.96 5.11 -1.47
N GLU A 58 1.18 5.85 -0.39
CA GLU A 58 2.22 6.88 -0.32
C GLU A 58 3.05 6.66 0.95
N ARG A 59 4.37 6.69 0.81
CA ARG A 59 5.27 6.76 1.96
C ARG A 59 5.28 8.20 2.47
N LEU A 60 4.90 8.36 3.74
CA LEU A 60 5.02 9.63 4.44
C LEU A 60 6.47 9.85 4.86
N GLU A 61 6.90 11.11 4.86
CA GLU A 61 8.16 11.49 5.46
C GLU A 61 8.10 11.31 6.99
N PRO A 62 9.24 11.06 7.66
CA PRO A 62 9.29 11.00 9.11
C PRO A 62 8.74 12.30 9.72
N ILE A 63 7.88 12.15 10.73
CA ILE A 63 7.42 13.29 11.53
C ILE A 63 8.57 13.63 12.48
N GLU A 64 9.13 14.84 12.37
CA GLU A 64 10.11 15.40 13.32
C GLU A 64 9.52 15.59 14.73
#